data_AF-A0A3D0YS75-F1
#
_entry.id   AF-A0A3D0YS75-F1
#
_cell.length_a   1.000
_cell.length_b   1.000
_cell.length_c   1.000
_cell.angle_alpha   90.00
_cell.angle_beta   90.00
_cell.angle_gamma   90.00
#
_symmetry.space_group_name_H-M   'P 1'
#
loop_
_entity.id
_entity.type
_entity.pdbx_description
1 polymer ?
#
loop_
_entity_poly.entity_id
_entity_poly.type
_entity_poly.pdbx_seq_one_letter_code
_entity_poly.pdbx_strand_id
1 'polypeptide(L)'
;DHRGQFDWKTTRYRTYTRIYVPAGVEFLGVDGAMQNDRLKDPARHPGQADVYSESNRTVFGAFISIEPKEKRTLTFRYLLLQSVVDQIEAGEYSLYFEKQPGTVDHGLTLDLDFGKNLTSANPAENPSEFGDSHFRYGTDLRFDRSFGIALQKP
;
A
#
# COMPACT_ATOMS: atom_id res chain seq x y z
N ASP A 1 -18.68 21.59 18.74
CA ASP A 1 -18.41 20.16 18.50
C ASP A 1 -18.94 19.77 17.12
N HIS A 2 -18.06 19.48 16.16
CA HIS A 2 -18.44 19.22 14.77
C HIS A 2 -18.56 17.71 14.55
N ARG A 3 -19.76 17.23 14.21
CA ARG A 3 -20.07 15.78 14.12
C ARG A 3 -19.76 15.17 12.74
N GLY A 4 -18.97 15.84 11.91
CA GLY A 4 -18.63 15.38 10.56
C GLY A 4 -19.87 15.25 9.66
N GLN A 5 -20.86 16.14 9.79
CA GLN A 5 -21.98 16.19 8.85
C GLN A 5 -21.65 17.16 7.71
N PHE A 6 -22.35 17.01 6.58
CA PHE A 6 -22.28 18.00 5.51
C PHE A 6 -22.71 19.37 6.04
N ASP A 7 -21.82 20.35 5.91
CA ASP A 7 -22.12 21.75 6.15
C ASP A 7 -21.16 22.64 5.33
N TRP A 8 -21.22 23.94 5.56
CA TRP A 8 -20.39 24.90 4.84
C TRP A 8 -18.88 24.73 5.09
N LYS A 9 -18.47 24.10 6.20
CA LYS A 9 -17.06 23.79 6.52
C LYS A 9 -16.66 22.37 6.14
N THR A 10 -17.63 21.46 6.02
CA THR A 10 -17.40 20.03 5.87
C THR A 10 -18.10 19.51 4.65
N THR A 11 -17.28 19.12 3.69
CA THR A 11 -17.70 18.46 2.47
C THR A 11 -16.94 17.15 2.32
N ARG A 12 -17.13 16.49 1.18
CA ARG A 12 -16.39 15.29 0.81
C ARG A 12 -14.89 15.56 0.76
N TYR A 13 -14.13 14.63 1.31
CA TYR A 13 -12.69 14.59 1.10
C TYR A 13 -12.43 14.15 -0.34
N ARG A 14 -11.61 14.90 -1.05
CA ARG A 14 -11.19 14.61 -2.42
C ARG A 14 -9.68 14.54 -2.41
N THR A 15 -9.13 13.43 -2.87
CA THR A 15 -7.69 13.25 -2.93
C THR A 15 -7.28 12.54 -4.20
N TYR A 16 -6.05 12.80 -4.59
CA TYR A 16 -5.37 12.08 -5.65
C TYR A 16 -4.18 11.37 -5.01
N THR A 17 -4.37 10.08 -4.72
CA THR A 17 -3.40 9.26 -3.98
C THR A 17 -2.35 8.74 -4.95
N ARG A 18 -1.09 8.88 -4.57
CA ARG A 18 0.07 8.37 -5.34
C ARG A 18 0.82 7.34 -4.52
N ILE A 19 1.17 6.23 -5.15
CA ILE A 19 2.05 5.20 -4.60
C ILE A 19 3.29 5.12 -5.48
N TYR A 20 4.46 5.20 -4.85
CA TYR A 20 5.75 5.12 -5.50
C TYR A 20 6.33 3.73 -5.24
N VAL A 21 6.63 3.00 -6.32
CA VAL A 21 7.14 1.63 -6.30
C VAL A 21 8.44 1.55 -7.11
N PRO A 22 9.25 0.49 -6.93
CA PRO A 22 10.47 0.32 -7.72
C PRO A 22 10.22 0.49 -9.22
N ALA A 23 11.17 1.11 -9.93
CA ALA A 23 11.05 1.29 -11.38
C ALA A 23 10.98 -0.06 -12.10
N GLY A 24 10.14 -0.13 -13.13
CA GLY A 24 10.01 -1.31 -14.00
C GLY A 24 9.01 -2.37 -13.54
N VAL A 25 8.33 -2.17 -12.40
CA VAL A 25 7.20 -3.04 -12.04
C VAL A 25 6.05 -2.91 -13.06
N GLU A 26 5.36 -4.01 -13.30
CA GLU A 26 4.21 -4.04 -14.21
C GLU A 26 2.91 -3.78 -13.46
N PHE A 27 2.20 -2.71 -13.84
CA PHE A 27 0.89 -2.40 -13.25
C PHE A 27 -0.20 -3.32 -13.80
N LEU A 28 -0.95 -3.97 -12.91
CA LEU A 28 -2.03 -4.88 -13.28
C LEU A 28 -3.42 -4.24 -13.18
N GLY A 29 -3.63 -3.33 -12.23
CA GLY A 29 -4.92 -2.67 -12.08
C GLY A 29 -5.12 -1.94 -10.76
N VAL A 30 -6.20 -1.14 -10.71
CA VAL A 30 -6.66 -0.42 -9.53
C VAL A 30 -8.14 -0.69 -9.30
N ASP A 31 -8.52 -0.89 -8.04
CA ASP A 31 -9.91 -0.98 -7.61
C ASP A 31 -10.22 0.14 -6.61
N GLY A 32 -11.43 0.69 -6.67
CA GLY A 32 -11.88 1.78 -5.81
C GLY A 32 -11.53 3.19 -6.30
N ALA A 33 -10.77 3.30 -7.40
CA ALA A 33 -10.57 4.56 -8.11
C ALA A 33 -11.91 5.08 -8.65
N MET A 34 -12.08 6.40 -8.68
CA MET A 34 -13.32 7.06 -9.13
C MET A 34 -13.05 7.95 -10.33
N GLN A 35 -13.96 7.98 -11.31
CA GLN A 35 -13.85 8.90 -12.45
C GLN A 35 -14.02 10.36 -12.00
N ASN A 36 -14.93 10.60 -11.06
CA ASN A 36 -15.10 11.89 -10.41
C ASN A 36 -15.77 11.77 -9.04
N ASP A 37 -16.00 12.89 -8.37
CA ASP A 37 -16.81 12.92 -7.16
C ASP A 37 -18.30 12.68 -7.46
N ARG A 38 -19.07 12.38 -6.40
CA ARG A 38 -20.49 12.05 -6.50
C ARG A 38 -21.36 13.15 -7.14
N LEU A 39 -20.94 14.42 -7.12
CA LEU A 39 -21.71 15.49 -7.75
C LEU A 39 -21.51 15.52 -9.26
N LYS A 40 -20.27 15.30 -9.70
CA LYS A 40 -19.91 15.35 -11.12
C LYS A 40 -20.11 14.01 -11.82
N ASP A 41 -20.14 12.91 -11.07
CA ASP A 41 -20.44 11.58 -11.56
C ASP A 41 -21.37 10.83 -10.58
N PRO A 42 -22.70 11.11 -10.62
CA PRO A 42 -23.68 10.46 -9.75
C PRO A 42 -23.78 8.95 -9.96
N ALA A 43 -23.43 8.47 -11.16
CA ALA A 43 -23.45 7.05 -11.52
C ALA A 43 -22.24 6.27 -10.96
N ARG A 44 -21.23 6.98 -10.42
CA ARG A 44 -20.04 6.40 -9.77
C ARG A 44 -19.30 5.42 -10.66
N HIS A 45 -19.02 5.84 -11.88
CA HIS A 45 -18.21 5.08 -12.80
C HIS A 45 -16.81 4.84 -12.21
N PRO A 46 -16.23 3.65 -12.42
CA PRO A 46 -14.87 3.37 -11.95
C PRO A 46 -13.87 4.30 -12.64
N GLY A 47 -12.95 4.83 -11.83
CA GLY A 47 -11.80 5.58 -12.32
C GLY A 47 -10.69 4.64 -12.80
N GLN A 48 -9.67 5.24 -13.41
CA GLN A 48 -8.44 4.56 -13.78
C GLN A 48 -7.28 5.11 -12.94
N ALA A 49 -6.17 4.35 -12.89
CA ALA A 49 -4.92 4.86 -12.36
C ALA A 49 -4.10 5.45 -13.50
N ASP A 50 -3.46 6.59 -13.24
CA ASP A 50 -2.37 7.07 -14.07
C ASP A 50 -1.09 6.33 -13.65
N VAL A 51 -0.34 5.87 -14.65
CA VAL A 51 0.94 5.19 -14.46
C VAL A 51 2.02 5.96 -15.20
N TYR A 52 3.02 6.42 -14.47
CA TYR A 52 4.10 7.23 -15.03
C TYR A 52 5.38 7.08 -14.21
N SER A 53 6.50 7.57 -14.75
CA SER A 53 7.79 7.55 -14.07
C SER A 53 8.10 8.90 -13.44
N GLU A 54 8.57 8.89 -12.20
CA GLU A 54 9.01 10.08 -11.46
C GLU A 54 10.17 9.68 -10.54
N SER A 55 11.26 10.45 -10.51
CA SER A 55 12.40 10.23 -9.60
C SER A 55 12.94 8.79 -9.59
N ASN A 56 13.05 8.16 -10.78
CA ASN A 56 13.49 6.77 -10.96
C ASN A 56 12.61 5.73 -10.22
N ARG A 57 11.32 6.04 -10.06
CA ARG A 57 10.28 5.15 -9.54
C ARG A 57 9.14 5.06 -10.55
N THR A 58 8.41 3.95 -10.50
CA THR A 58 7.09 3.89 -11.15
C THR A 58 6.07 4.44 -10.15
N VAL A 59 5.17 5.31 -10.62
CA VAL A 59 4.13 5.94 -9.79
C VAL A 59 2.77 5.47 -10.26
N PHE A 60 1.94 5.04 -9.31
CA PHE A 60 0.52 4.77 -9.52
C PHE A 60 -0.29 5.87 -8.84
N GLY A 61 -1.00 6.68 -9.64
CA GLY A 61 -1.86 7.75 -9.17
C GLY A 61 -3.32 7.42 -9.40
N ALA A 62 -4.19 7.61 -8.41
CA ALA A 62 -5.64 7.46 -8.62
C ALA A 62 -6.47 8.43 -7.77
N PHE A 63 -7.57 8.88 -8.35
CA PHE A 63 -8.53 9.76 -7.68
C PHE A 63 -9.53 8.97 -6.83
N ILE A 64 -9.82 9.47 -5.64
CA ILE A 64 -10.90 8.96 -4.79
C ILE A 64 -11.59 10.12 -4.04
N SER A 65 -12.90 9.99 -3.84
CA SER A 65 -13.67 10.89 -3.00
C SER A 65 -14.43 10.15 -1.91
N ILE A 66 -14.37 10.68 -0.69
CA ILE A 66 -14.92 10.06 0.52
C ILE A 66 -15.91 11.03 1.14
N GLU A 67 -17.17 10.64 1.21
CA GLU A 67 -18.20 11.43 1.88
C GLU A 67 -17.96 11.40 3.41
N PRO A 68 -18.38 12.43 4.16
CA PRO A 68 -18.30 12.42 5.61
C PRO A 68 -18.92 11.17 6.21
N LYS A 69 -18.22 10.57 7.19
CA LYS A 69 -18.57 9.31 7.87
C LYS A 69 -18.49 8.05 7.01
N GLU A 70 -18.05 8.14 5.76
CA GLU A 70 -17.76 6.96 4.96
C GLU A 70 -16.30 6.51 5.11
N LYS A 71 -16.07 5.23 4.83
CA LYS A 71 -14.74 4.65 4.60
C LYS A 71 -14.73 4.10 3.18
N ARG A 72 -13.61 4.29 2.49
CA ARG A 72 -13.37 3.77 1.14
C ARG A 72 -11.97 3.18 1.08
N THR A 73 -11.77 2.24 0.17
CA THR A 73 -10.50 1.53 -0.03
C THR A 73 -10.06 1.75 -1.47
N LEU A 74 -8.77 1.96 -1.65
CA LEU A 74 -8.10 2.02 -2.95
C LEU A 74 -7.07 0.89 -2.97
N THR A 75 -7.19 -0.01 -3.95
CA THR A 75 -6.35 -1.21 -4.05
C THR A 75 -5.58 -1.16 -5.34
N PHE A 76 -4.25 -1.27 -5.28
CA PHE A 76 -3.37 -1.34 -6.45
C PHE A 76 -2.77 -2.73 -6.54
N ARG A 77 -2.75 -3.30 -7.75
CA ARG A 77 -2.18 -4.61 -8.06
C ARG A 77 -1.07 -4.44 -9.10
N TYR A 78 0.07 -5.08 -8.88
CA TYR A 78 1.23 -5.00 -9.77
C TYR A 78 2.10 -6.25 -9.62
N LEU A 79 2.88 -6.56 -10.65
CA LEU A 79 3.90 -7.62 -10.60
C LEU A 79 5.21 -7.07 -10.06
N LEU A 80 5.84 -7.85 -9.18
CA LEU A 80 7.17 -7.57 -8.65
C LEU A 80 8.23 -7.81 -9.73
N LEU A 81 9.37 -7.15 -9.59
CA LEU A 81 10.53 -7.32 -10.47
C LEU A 81 11.15 -8.71 -10.28
N GLN A 82 11.79 -9.23 -11.34
CA GLN A 82 12.58 -10.47 -11.28
C GLN A 82 13.63 -10.43 -10.17
N SER A 83 14.25 -9.27 -9.92
CA SER A 83 15.23 -9.10 -8.83
C SER A 83 14.68 -9.36 -7.43
N VAL A 84 13.37 -9.27 -7.21
CA VAL A 84 12.73 -9.64 -5.94
C VAL A 84 12.56 -11.15 -5.85
N VAL A 85 12.23 -11.81 -6.97
CA VAL A 85 12.18 -13.28 -7.06
C VAL A 85 13.56 -13.86 -6.78
N ASP A 86 14.60 -13.30 -7.40
CA ASP A 86 15.99 -13.74 -7.22
C ASP A 86 16.44 -13.63 -5.75
N GLN A 87 16.04 -12.57 -5.04
CA GLN A 87 16.27 -12.41 -3.60
C GLN A 87 15.58 -13.53 -2.79
N ILE A 88 14.30 -13.78 -3.06
CA ILE A 88 13.51 -14.82 -2.39
C ILE A 88 14.10 -16.22 -2.66
N GLU A 89 14.64 -16.45 -3.86
CA GLU A 89 15.38 -17.66 -4.21
C GLU A 89 16.69 -17.81 -3.46
N ALA A 90 17.44 -16.71 -3.28
CA ALA A 90 18.65 -16.66 -2.46
C ALA A 90 18.40 -16.81 -0.95
N GLY A 91 17.13 -16.75 -0.52
CA GLY A 91 16.70 -16.92 0.87
C GLY A 91 16.61 -15.62 1.64
N GLU A 92 16.47 -14.48 0.95
CA GLU A 92 16.39 -13.16 1.57
C GLU A 92 15.28 -12.30 0.94
N TYR A 93 14.74 -11.37 1.70
CA TYR A 93 13.85 -10.34 1.19
C TYR A 93 14.00 -9.08 2.02
N SER A 94 14.00 -7.93 1.35
CA SER A 94 14.03 -6.63 2.01
C SER A 94 12.89 -5.73 1.51
N LEU A 95 12.23 -5.07 2.45
CA LEU A 95 11.21 -4.07 2.17
C LEU A 95 11.54 -2.79 2.91
N TYR A 96 11.54 -1.68 2.19
CA TYR A 96 11.63 -0.35 2.76
C TYR A 96 10.35 0.43 2.42
N PHE A 97 9.73 1.01 3.45
CA PHE A 97 8.51 1.79 3.33
C PHE A 97 8.74 3.18 3.90
N GLU A 98 8.70 4.19 3.02
CA GLU A 98 8.90 5.59 3.37
C GLU A 98 7.63 6.21 3.94
N LYS A 99 7.77 6.90 5.07
CA LYS A 99 6.69 7.72 5.63
C LYS A 99 6.44 8.91 4.71
N GLN A 100 5.17 9.23 4.50
CA GLN A 100 4.78 10.47 3.83
C GLN A 100 4.96 11.68 4.78
N PRO A 101 5.70 12.72 4.38
CA PRO A 101 5.78 13.96 5.15
C PRO A 101 4.40 14.56 5.43
N GLY A 102 4.22 15.14 6.63
CA GLY A 102 2.93 15.72 7.04
C GLY A 102 1.91 14.71 7.57
N THR A 103 2.25 13.42 7.62
CA THR A 103 1.44 12.40 8.32
C THR A 103 1.94 12.20 9.75
N VAL A 104 1.08 11.77 10.68
CA VAL A 104 1.46 11.53 12.07
C VAL A 104 1.87 10.06 12.28
N ASP A 105 0.93 9.13 12.17
CA ASP A 105 1.11 7.73 12.58
C ASP A 105 0.18 6.77 11.83
N HIS A 106 -0.01 6.95 10.52
CA HIS A 106 -0.87 6.05 9.73
C HIS A 106 -0.45 4.58 9.90
N GLY A 107 -1.43 3.71 10.11
CA GLY A 107 -1.19 2.27 10.23
C GLY A 107 -0.59 1.69 8.95
N LEU A 108 0.35 0.77 9.13
CA LEU A 108 0.89 -0.10 8.10
C LEU A 108 0.65 -1.55 8.52
N THR A 109 0.03 -2.32 7.65
CA THR A 109 -0.18 -3.76 7.85
C THR A 109 0.44 -4.50 6.67
N LEU A 110 1.25 -5.51 6.99
CA LEU A 110 1.92 -6.38 6.04
C LEU A 110 1.36 -7.79 6.19
N ASP A 111 1.09 -8.42 5.05
CA ASP A 111 0.82 -9.84 4.90
C ASP A 111 1.59 -10.27 3.64
N LEU A 112 2.76 -10.87 3.85
CA LEU A 112 3.67 -11.27 2.78
C LEU A 112 3.77 -12.79 2.76
N ASP A 113 3.25 -13.41 1.69
CA ASP A 113 3.36 -14.84 1.45
C ASP A 113 4.56 -15.13 0.54
N PHE A 114 5.55 -15.85 1.07
CA PHE A 114 6.77 -16.20 0.33
C PHE A 114 6.73 -17.62 -0.26
N GLY A 115 5.73 -18.43 0.07
CA GLY A 115 5.69 -19.85 -0.29
C GLY A 115 6.85 -20.70 0.28
N LYS A 116 7.66 -20.12 1.17
CA LYS A 116 8.80 -20.74 1.86
C LYS A 116 8.79 -20.35 3.32
N ASN A 117 9.18 -21.27 4.20
CA ASN A 117 9.19 -20.98 5.63
C ASN A 117 10.19 -19.88 5.98
N LEU A 118 9.78 -18.98 6.86
CA LEU A 118 10.65 -17.97 7.44
C LEU A 118 11.62 -18.63 8.43
N THR A 119 12.88 -18.20 8.39
CA THR A 119 13.94 -18.58 9.35
C THR A 119 14.23 -17.47 10.35
N SER A 120 14.11 -16.22 9.93
CA SER A 120 14.11 -15.05 10.81
C SER A 120 13.47 -13.84 10.13
N ALA A 121 13.00 -12.89 10.94
CA ALA A 121 12.50 -11.60 10.47
C ALA A 121 12.98 -10.48 11.40
N ASN A 122 13.26 -9.32 10.83
CA ASN A 122 13.57 -8.10 11.56
C ASN A 122 12.73 -6.94 10.98
N PRO A 123 11.82 -6.34 11.76
CA PRO A 123 11.42 -6.74 13.13
C PRO A 123 10.82 -8.15 13.17
N ALA A 124 10.94 -8.81 14.33
CA ALA A 124 10.37 -10.13 14.54
C ALA A 124 8.83 -10.07 14.57
N GLU A 125 8.18 -11.06 13.96
CA GLU A 125 6.73 -11.26 14.03
C GLU A 125 6.30 -11.84 15.39
N ASN A 126 5.02 -12.14 15.55
CA ASN A 126 4.54 -12.78 16.77
C ASN A 126 5.09 -14.21 16.85
N PRO A 127 5.63 -14.66 18.01
CA PRO A 127 6.10 -16.04 18.17
C PRO A 127 5.10 -17.13 17.79
N SER A 128 3.79 -16.85 17.82
CA SER A 128 2.76 -17.79 17.36
C SER A 128 2.73 -18.01 15.84
N GLU A 129 3.39 -17.15 15.07
CA GLU A 129 3.44 -17.17 13.60
C GLU A 129 4.79 -17.71 13.08
N PHE A 130 5.76 -17.95 13.96
CA PHE A 130 7.10 -18.39 13.57
C PHE A 130 7.09 -19.73 12.81
N GLY A 131 7.88 -19.77 11.74
CA GLY A 131 8.15 -20.97 10.97
C GLY A 131 7.06 -21.33 9.94
N ASP A 132 6.08 -20.46 9.73
CA ASP A 132 5.18 -20.52 8.57
C ASP A 132 5.79 -19.77 7.37
N SER A 133 5.06 -19.71 6.25
CA SER A 133 5.50 -19.04 5.01
C SER A 133 5.05 -17.57 4.89
N HIS A 134 4.40 -17.03 5.93
CA HIS A 134 3.75 -15.73 5.92
C HIS A 134 4.41 -14.78 6.93
N PHE A 135 4.95 -13.67 6.46
CA PHE A 135 5.27 -12.57 7.35
C PHE A 135 4.04 -11.69 7.58
N ARG A 136 3.49 -11.72 8.80
CA ARG A 136 2.39 -10.83 9.20
C ARG A 136 2.87 -9.82 10.21
N TYR A 137 2.68 -8.54 9.91
CA TYR A 137 3.18 -7.48 10.79
C TYR A 137 2.30 -6.23 10.78
N GLY A 138 1.97 -5.75 11.98
CA GLY A 138 1.24 -4.51 12.19
C GLY A 138 2.12 -3.45 12.82
N THR A 139 2.20 -2.27 12.22
CA THR A 139 2.92 -1.11 12.76
C THR A 139 2.24 0.20 12.34
N ASP A 140 2.89 1.31 12.62
CA ASP A 140 2.51 2.63 12.13
C ASP A 140 3.65 3.24 11.30
N LEU A 141 3.35 4.32 10.59
CA LEU A 141 4.30 5.11 9.81
C LEU A 141 4.66 6.39 10.57
N ARG A 142 4.96 6.32 11.87
CA ARG A 142 5.57 7.46 12.60
C ARG A 142 6.96 7.82 12.10
N PHE A 143 7.70 6.81 11.64
CA PHE A 143 8.96 6.94 10.93
C PHE A 143 8.92 6.00 9.73
N ASP A 144 9.95 6.06 8.89
CA ASP A 144 10.17 5.04 7.87
C ASP A 144 10.29 3.66 8.52
N ARG A 145 10.01 2.63 7.73
CA ARG A 145 10.06 1.25 8.17
C ARG A 145 10.94 0.44 7.23
N SER A 146 11.76 -0.41 7.80
CA SER A 146 12.52 -1.43 7.08
C SER A 146 12.19 -2.79 7.65
N PHE A 147 12.14 -3.77 6.75
CA PHE A 147 11.88 -5.16 7.06
C PHE A 147 12.91 -6.01 6.33
N GLY A 148 13.58 -6.88 7.07
CA GLY A 148 14.46 -7.91 6.53
C GLY A 148 13.92 -9.28 6.89
N ILE A 149 13.71 -10.13 5.90
CA ILE A 149 13.19 -11.48 6.08
C ILE A 149 14.21 -12.46 5.51
N ALA A 150 14.56 -13.46 6.31
CA ALA A 150 15.39 -14.59 5.90
C ALA A 150 14.50 -15.82 5.72
N LEU A 151 14.62 -16.47 4.58
CA LEU A 151 13.79 -17.59 4.17
C LEU A 151 14.62 -18.88 4.14
N GLN A 152 13.95 -20.01 4.28
CA GLN A 152 14.58 -21.31 4.08
C GLN A 152 15.14 -21.40 2.66
N LYS A 153 16.43 -21.74 2.55
CA LYS A 153 17.08 -22.00 1.27
C LYS A 153 16.53 -23.30 0.65
N PRO A 154 16.48 -23.40 -0.69
CA PRO A 154 16.11 -24.64 -1.37
C PRO A 154 17.02 -25.82 -0.98
#